data_AF-A0A382XHJ1-F1
#
_entry.id   AF-A0A382XHJ1-F1
#
_cell.length_a   1.000
_cell.length_b   1.000
_cell.length_c   1.000
_cell.angle_alpha   90.00
_cell.angle_beta   90.00
_cell.angle_gamma   90.00
#
_symmetry.space_group_name_H-M   'P 1'
#
loop_
_entity.id
_entity.type
_entity.pdbx_description
1 polymer ?
#
loop_
_entity_poly.entity_id
_entity_poly.type
_entity_poly.pdbx_seq_one_letter_code
_entity_poly.pdbx_strand_id
1 'polypeptide(L)'
;LTFNWGALLGWAAVEGGLAWSAGLLYAGGIAWTLGYDTIYAHQDKEDDALIGVKSSALALRDRTKPWLWTFYLAALVGFAATGALADIDWPFYAGIGAAALLLVWQAVALNINDPGNCLAKFKLNFWVGAVLFAGIVAARAMG
;
A
#
# COMPACT_ATOMS: atom_id res chain seq x y z
N LEU A 1 -1.16 6.54 -7.90
CA LEU A 1 -1.90 7.71 -7.32
C LEU A 1 -3.34 7.82 -7.81
N THR A 2 -3.57 7.78 -9.13
CA THR A 2 -4.90 7.92 -9.77
C THR A 2 -5.93 6.91 -9.26
N PHE A 3 -5.53 5.66 -9.02
CA PHE A 3 -6.44 4.62 -8.54
C PHE A 3 -6.95 4.84 -7.11
N ASN A 4 -6.14 5.46 -6.24
CA ASN A 4 -6.53 5.68 -4.84
C ASN A 4 -7.67 6.69 -4.70
N TRP A 5 -7.93 7.51 -5.73
CA TRP A 5 -9.04 8.47 -5.74
C TRP A 5 -10.40 7.80 -5.57
N GLY A 6 -10.51 6.51 -5.92
CA GLY A 6 -11.69 5.70 -5.68
C GLY A 6 -12.11 5.63 -4.20
N ALA A 7 -11.17 5.74 -3.25
CA ALA A 7 -11.48 5.81 -1.82
C ALA A 7 -12.28 7.07 -1.47
N LEU A 8 -11.89 8.23 -2.01
CA LEU A 8 -12.58 9.49 -1.78
C LEU A 8 -13.94 9.51 -2.48
N LEU A 9 -13.99 9.05 -3.73
CA LEU A 9 -15.24 8.98 -4.50
C LEU A 9 -16.25 8.02 -3.87
N GLY A 10 -15.79 6.82 -3.49
CA GLY A 10 -16.63 5.82 -2.82
C GLY A 10 -17.17 6.35 -1.50
N TRP A 11 -16.33 7.00 -0.70
CA TRP A 11 -16.77 7.63 0.55
C TRP A 11 -17.81 8.73 0.30
N ALA A 12 -17.52 9.66 -0.60
CA ALA A 12 -18.44 10.76 -0.91
C ALA A 12 -19.77 10.28 -1.50
N ALA A 13 -19.76 9.19 -2.28
CA ALA A 13 -20.96 8.60 -2.85
C ALA A 13 -21.88 7.97 -1.82
N VAL A 14 -21.33 7.43 -0.71
CA VAL A 14 -22.10 6.77 0.35
C VAL A 14 -22.50 7.75 1.45
N GLU A 15 -21.57 8.60 1.89
CA GLU A 15 -21.74 9.48 3.05
C GLU A 15 -22.18 10.92 2.67
N GLY A 16 -22.26 11.24 1.37
CA GLY A 16 -22.67 12.58 0.90
C GLY A 16 -21.64 13.70 1.13
N GLY A 17 -20.41 13.36 1.52
CA GLY A 17 -19.33 14.32 1.79
C GLY A 17 -18.00 13.62 2.08
N LEU A 18 -16.95 14.39 2.38
CA LEU A 18 -15.65 13.82 2.77
C LEU A 18 -15.42 14.00 4.27
N ALA A 19 -14.96 12.93 4.91
CA ALA A 19 -14.52 12.93 6.30
C ALA A 19 -13.01 12.73 6.41
N TRP A 20 -12.45 12.99 7.60
CA TRP A 20 -11.01 12.82 7.84
C TRP A 20 -10.56 11.36 7.68
N SER A 21 -11.43 10.40 8.02
CA SER A 21 -11.25 8.97 7.74
C SER A 21 -10.98 8.69 6.26
N ALA A 22 -11.76 9.28 5.35
CA ALA A 22 -11.56 9.16 3.90
C ALA A 22 -10.20 9.72 3.45
N GLY A 23 -9.79 10.86 4.03
CA GLY A 23 -8.50 11.47 3.77
C GLY A 23 -7.32 10.61 4.22
N LEU A 24 -7.41 10.00 5.41
CA LEU A 24 -6.38 9.08 5.92
C LEU A 24 -6.32 7.78 5.13
N LEU A 25 -7.47 7.25 4.69
CA LEU A 25 -7.52 6.08 3.82
C LEU A 25 -6.83 6.37 2.49
N TYR A 26 -7.09 7.54 1.91
CA TYR A 26 -6.46 7.99 0.68
C TYR A 26 -4.94 8.16 0.85
N ALA A 27 -4.50 8.83 1.92
CA ALA A 27 -3.08 9.01 2.22
C ALA A 27 -2.36 7.68 2.46
N GLY A 28 -2.99 6.75 3.19
CA GLY A 28 -2.47 5.40 3.41
C GLY A 28 -2.36 4.62 2.10
N GLY A 29 -3.38 4.72 1.24
CA GLY A 29 -3.37 4.15 -0.10
C GLY A 29 -2.25 4.72 -0.97
N ILE A 30 -2.00 6.03 -0.93
CA ILE A 30 -0.87 6.67 -1.60
C ILE A 30 0.46 6.08 -1.12
N ALA A 31 0.67 6.02 0.20
CA ALA A 31 1.89 5.48 0.76
C ALA A 31 2.11 4.02 0.35
N TRP A 32 1.05 3.21 0.37
CA TRP A 32 1.11 1.82 -0.09
C TRP A 32 1.49 1.73 -1.58
N THR A 33 0.85 2.54 -2.44
CA THR A 33 1.18 2.64 -3.87
C THR A 33 2.62 3.04 -4.10
N LEU A 34 3.13 4.06 -3.41
CA LEU A 34 4.53 4.44 -3.50
C LEU A 34 5.47 3.29 -3.14
N GLY A 35 5.11 2.49 -2.13
CA GLY A 35 5.86 1.31 -1.74
C GLY A 35 5.94 0.27 -2.85
N TYR A 36 4.81 -0.25 -3.32
CA TYR A 36 4.83 -1.31 -4.34
C TYR A 36 5.25 -0.82 -5.73
N ASP A 37 4.95 0.43 -6.12
CA ASP A 37 5.41 1.00 -7.40
C ASP A 37 6.92 1.19 -7.38
N THR A 38 7.53 1.47 -6.22
CA THR A 38 8.99 1.52 -6.09
C THR A 38 9.62 0.15 -6.29
N ILE A 39 8.99 -0.92 -5.82
CA ILE A 39 9.43 -2.29 -6.10
C ILE A 39 9.33 -2.57 -7.61
N TYR A 40 8.19 -2.22 -8.21
CA TYR A 40 7.96 -2.40 -9.65
C TYR A 40 8.97 -1.61 -10.50
N ALA A 41 9.32 -0.39 -10.11
CA ALA A 41 10.33 0.41 -10.80
C ALA A 41 11.73 -0.25 -10.81
N HIS A 42 12.06 -1.12 -9.84
CA HIS A 42 13.31 -1.88 -9.88
C HIS A 42 13.28 -3.04 -10.87
N GLN A 43 12.10 -3.48 -11.31
CA GLN A 43 11.96 -4.46 -12.38
C GLN A 43 12.40 -3.87 -13.73
N ASP A 44 12.02 -2.61 -13.99
CA ASP A 44 12.23 -1.94 -15.28
C ASP A 44 13.44 -0.98 -15.25
N LYS A 45 14.29 -1.07 -14.22
CA LYS A 45 15.37 -0.12 -13.91
C LYS A 45 16.40 0.06 -15.04
N GLU A 46 16.78 -1.02 -15.71
CA GLU A 46 17.78 -0.98 -16.79
C GLU A 46 17.21 -0.28 -18.03
N ASP A 47 15.97 -0.63 -18.41
CA ASP A 47 15.26 -0.02 -19.51
C ASP A 47 15.01 1.47 -19.25
N ASP A 48 14.53 1.82 -18.05
CA ASP A 48 14.33 3.21 -17.61
C ASP A 48 15.61 4.05 -17.75
N ALA A 49 16.75 3.48 -17.36
CA ALA A 49 18.04 4.16 -17.45
C ALA A 49 18.47 4.38 -18.90
N LEU A 50 18.20 3.41 -19.79
CA LEU A 50 18.55 3.46 -21.20
C LEU A 50 17.76 4.53 -21.96
N ILE A 51 16.48 4.71 -21.63
CA ILE A 51 15.62 5.72 -22.28
C ILE A 51 15.54 7.05 -21.50
N GLY A 52 16.24 7.17 -20.37
CA GLY A 52 16.34 8.41 -19.59
C GLY A 52 15.09 8.75 -18.76
N VAL A 53 14.26 7.76 -18.43
CA VAL A 53 13.08 7.93 -17.57
C VAL A 53 13.53 8.15 -16.12
N LYS A 54 12.89 9.10 -15.41
CA LYS A 54 13.17 9.38 -14.00
C LYS A 54 12.28 8.53 -13.09
N SER A 55 12.67 7.28 -12.83
CA SER A 55 11.92 6.39 -11.94
C SER A 55 12.39 6.45 -10.48
N SER A 56 11.53 5.99 -9.57
CA SER A 56 11.83 5.90 -8.13
C SER A 56 13.00 4.95 -7.85
N ALA A 57 13.17 3.89 -8.64
CA ALA A 57 14.31 3.00 -8.57
C ALA A 57 15.65 3.73 -8.81
N LEU A 58 15.69 4.61 -9.82
CA LEU A 58 16.88 5.41 -10.13
C LEU A 58 17.12 6.55 -9.13
N ALA A 59 16.05 7.10 -8.55
CA ALA A 59 16.12 8.15 -7.53
C ALA A 59 16.58 7.62 -6.17
N LEU A 60 16.06 6.46 -5.73
CA LEU A 60 16.31 5.90 -4.41
C LEU A 60 17.52 4.96 -4.38
N ARG A 61 17.77 4.21 -5.45
CA ARG A 61 18.91 3.28 -5.58
C ARG A 61 19.03 2.37 -4.36
N ASP A 62 20.19 2.34 -3.70
CA ASP A 62 20.46 1.51 -2.53
C ASP A 62 19.67 1.93 -1.29
N ARG A 63 19.10 3.16 -1.27
CA ARG A 63 18.22 3.64 -0.19
C ARG A 63 16.78 3.14 -0.31
N THR A 64 16.47 2.31 -1.30
CA THR A 64 15.11 1.81 -1.52
C THR A 64 14.53 1.09 -0.31
N LYS A 65 15.29 0.21 0.35
CA LYS A 65 14.78 -0.56 1.49
C LYS A 65 14.33 0.34 2.66
N PRO A 66 15.13 1.30 3.15
CA PRO A 66 14.68 2.27 4.16
C PRO A 66 13.40 3.04 3.78
N TRP A 67 13.29 3.48 2.53
CA TRP A 67 12.10 4.20 2.06
C TRP A 67 10.87 3.29 1.97
N LEU A 68 11.06 2.03 1.56
CA LEU A 68 10.01 1.04 1.53
C LEU A 68 9.39 0.81 2.92
N TRP A 69 10.23 0.69 3.95
CA TRP A 69 9.77 0.62 5.35
C TRP A 69 8.96 1.84 5.75
N THR A 70 9.40 3.03 5.35
CA THR A 70 8.71 4.29 5.64
C THR A 70 7.33 4.34 4.98
N PHE A 71 7.25 3.96 3.70
CA PHE A 71 5.99 3.92 2.95
C PHE A 71 5.01 2.89 3.53
N TYR A 72 5.48 1.68 3.85
CA TYR A 72 4.63 0.65 4.42
C TYR A 72 4.16 0.99 5.84
N LEU A 73 5.02 1.59 6.67
CA LEU A 73 4.60 2.08 7.99
C LEU A 73 3.54 3.18 7.85
N ALA A 74 3.76 4.17 6.97
CA ALA A 74 2.80 5.24 6.74
C ALA A 74 1.46 4.71 6.22
N ALA A 75 1.48 3.70 5.34
CA ALA A 75 0.27 3.03 4.86
C ALA A 75 -0.51 2.37 5.99
N LEU A 76 0.16 1.54 6.81
CA LEU A 76 -0.46 0.82 7.92
C LEU A 76 -1.04 1.79 8.97
N VAL A 77 -0.32 2.88 9.28
CA VAL A 77 -0.81 3.93 10.18
C VAL A 77 -2.04 4.62 9.60
N GLY A 78 -2.02 4.97 8.31
CA GLY A 78 -3.18 5.57 7.64
C GLY A 78 -4.41 4.67 7.66
N PHE A 79 -4.25 3.38 7.40
CA PHE A 79 -5.34 2.40 7.46
C PHE A 79 -5.87 2.20 8.88
N ALA A 80 -4.99 2.06 9.87
CA ALA A 80 -5.40 1.89 11.27
C ALA A 80 -6.12 3.14 11.79
N ALA A 81 -5.61 4.33 11.48
CA ALA A 81 -6.25 5.60 11.87
C ALA A 81 -7.60 5.81 11.17
N THR A 82 -7.74 5.34 9.92
CA THR A 82 -9.05 5.32 9.23
C THR A 82 -10.05 4.48 10.00
N GLY A 83 -9.68 3.26 10.39
CA GLY A 83 -10.55 2.37 11.17
C GLY A 83 -10.94 2.96 12.51
N ALA A 84 -10.00 3.64 13.20
CA ALA A 84 -10.25 4.27 14.48
C ALA A 84 -11.22 5.46 14.38
N LEU A 85 -11.12 6.27 13.31
CA LEU A 85 -12.02 7.41 13.11
C LEU A 85 -13.40 7.03 12.55
N ALA A 86 -13.50 5.86 11.92
CA ALA A 86 -14.73 5.35 11.36
C ALA A 86 -15.39 4.28 12.25
N ASP A 87 -14.91 4.12 13.49
CA ASP A 87 -15.38 3.15 14.48
C ASP A 87 -15.55 1.73 13.90
N ILE A 88 -14.58 1.28 13.10
CA ILE A 88 -14.59 -0.07 12.51
C ILE A 88 -14.18 -1.10 13.57
N ASP A 89 -14.91 -2.21 13.65
CA ASP A 89 -14.66 -3.28 14.62
C ASP A 89 -13.33 -4.05 14.44
N TRP A 90 -12.97 -4.80 15.49
CA TRP A 90 -11.71 -5.53 15.62
C TRP A 90 -11.27 -6.39 14.40
N PRO A 91 -12.15 -7.04 13.61
CA PRO A 91 -11.71 -7.87 12.48
C PRO A 91 -10.95 -7.09 11.41
N PHE A 92 -11.23 -5.78 11.28
CA PHE A 92 -10.49 -4.90 10.39
C PHE A 92 -9.02 -4.78 10.80
N TYR A 93 -8.75 -4.61 12.09
CA TYR A 93 -7.39 -4.52 12.62
C TYR A 93 -6.64 -5.87 12.52
N ALA A 94 -7.35 -7.00 12.58
CA ALA A 94 -6.76 -8.29 12.27
C ALA A 94 -6.32 -8.37 10.79
N GLY A 95 -7.13 -7.84 9.87
CA GLY A 95 -6.77 -7.66 8.45
C GLY A 95 -5.54 -6.76 8.26
N ILE A 96 -5.44 -5.65 9.00
CA ILE A 96 -4.25 -4.80 9.02
C ILE A 96 -3.02 -5.57 9.53
N GLY A 97 -3.17 -6.39 10.58
CA GLY A 97 -2.11 -7.24 11.09
C GLY A 97 -1.59 -8.24 10.04
N ALA A 98 -2.51 -8.89 9.32
CA ALA A 98 -2.15 -9.78 8.21
C ALA A 98 -1.44 -9.03 7.06
N ALA A 99 -1.94 -7.84 6.70
CA ALA A 99 -1.29 -6.97 5.71
C ALA A 99 0.12 -6.57 6.15
N ALA A 100 0.31 -6.22 7.43
CA ALA A 100 1.61 -5.87 7.99
C ALA A 100 2.61 -7.02 7.85
N LEU A 101 2.22 -8.26 8.17
CA LEU A 101 3.08 -9.44 7.98
C LEU A 101 3.50 -9.63 6.52
N LEU A 102 2.57 -9.47 5.58
CA LEU A 102 2.86 -9.55 4.14
C LEU A 102 3.82 -8.44 3.68
N LEU A 103 3.64 -7.21 4.16
CA LEU A 103 4.50 -6.06 3.82
C LEU A 103 5.90 -6.18 4.43
N VAL A 104 6.00 -6.65 5.68
CA VAL A 104 7.28 -6.96 6.34
C VAL A 104 8.02 -8.03 5.54
N TRP A 105 7.36 -9.14 5.20
CA TRP A 105 7.98 -10.19 4.41
C TRP A 105 8.45 -9.69 3.04
N GLN A 106 7.66 -8.84 2.37
CA GLN A 106 8.08 -8.19 1.13
C GLN A 106 9.34 -7.35 1.34
N ALA A 107 9.36 -6.46 2.33
CA ALA A 107 10.48 -5.55 2.58
C ALA A 107 11.78 -6.27 2.96
N VAL A 108 11.70 -7.34 3.78
CA VAL A 108 12.87 -8.15 4.18
C VAL A 108 13.41 -8.93 2.99
N ALA A 109 12.56 -9.65 2.27
CA ALA A 109 12.97 -10.59 1.23
C ALA A 109 13.16 -9.95 -0.17
N LEU A 110 12.99 -8.63 -0.29
CA LEU A 110 13.22 -7.90 -1.53
C LEU A 110 14.70 -7.90 -1.91
N ASN A 111 14.99 -8.29 -3.15
CA ASN A 111 16.27 -8.08 -3.81
C ASN A 111 16.08 -7.11 -4.98
N ILE A 112 16.53 -5.86 -4.82
CA ILE A 112 16.36 -4.78 -5.81
C ILE A 112 17.19 -4.98 -7.09
N ASN A 113 18.13 -5.93 -7.09
CA ASN A 113 18.97 -6.24 -8.24
C ASN A 113 18.49 -7.49 -9.00
N ASP A 114 17.36 -8.07 -8.60
CA ASP A 114 16.75 -9.23 -9.25
C ASP A 114 15.34 -8.82 -9.74
N PRO A 115 15.18 -8.49 -11.03
CA PRO A 115 13.90 -8.09 -11.61
C PRO A 115 12.79 -9.14 -11.41
N GLY A 116 13.14 -10.43 -11.40
CA GLY A 116 12.19 -11.51 -11.14
C GLY A 116 11.69 -11.50 -9.70
N ASN A 117 12.59 -11.26 -8.74
CA ASN A 117 12.22 -11.03 -7.34
C ASN A 117 11.34 -9.78 -7.19
N CYS A 118 11.71 -8.67 -7.83
CA CYS A 118 10.92 -7.43 -7.81
C CYS A 118 9.48 -7.66 -8.32
N LEU A 119 9.32 -8.30 -9.48
CA LEU A 119 8.01 -8.63 -10.02
C LEU A 119 7.20 -9.55 -9.09
N ALA A 120 7.86 -10.57 -8.52
CA ALA A 120 7.23 -11.47 -7.56
C ALA A 120 6.75 -10.72 -6.32
N LYS A 121 7.56 -9.79 -5.79
CA LYS A 121 7.19 -8.96 -4.63
C LYS A 121 6.07 -7.98 -4.95
N PHE A 122 6.10 -7.34 -6.11
CA PHE A 122 5.02 -6.48 -6.58
C PHE A 122 3.68 -7.23 -6.63
N LYS A 123 3.64 -8.43 -7.22
CA LYS A 123 2.42 -9.25 -7.33
C LYS A 123 1.78 -9.62 -5.99
N LEU A 124 2.57 -9.72 -4.92
CA LEU A 124 2.04 -10.01 -3.57
C LEU A 124 1.11 -8.93 -3.02
N ASN A 125 1.15 -7.72 -3.58
CA ASN A 125 0.26 -6.63 -3.15
C ASN A 125 -1.22 -6.92 -3.46
N PHE A 126 -1.53 -7.85 -4.37
CA PHE A 126 -2.87 -8.39 -4.49
C PHE A 126 -3.36 -8.97 -3.16
N TRP A 127 -2.53 -9.78 -2.48
CA TRP A 127 -2.89 -10.40 -1.21
C TRP A 127 -2.98 -9.40 -0.07
N VAL A 128 -2.15 -8.35 -0.08
CA VAL A 128 -2.26 -7.24 0.89
C VAL A 128 -3.63 -6.57 0.76
N GLY A 129 -4.08 -6.25 -0.46
CA GLY A 129 -5.41 -5.71 -0.69
C GLY A 129 -6.53 -6.69 -0.29
N ALA A 130 -6.36 -7.97 -0.62
CA ALA A 130 -7.35 -9.01 -0.31
C ALA A 130 -7.57 -9.19 1.20
N VAL A 131 -6.50 -9.21 2.01
CA VAL A 131 -6.64 -9.35 3.47
C VAL A 131 -7.22 -8.10 4.14
N LEU A 132 -6.91 -6.90 3.62
CA LEU A 132 -7.55 -5.67 4.09
C LEU A 132 -9.04 -5.67 3.76
N PHE A 133 -9.41 -6.02 2.53
CA PHE A 133 -10.81 -6.14 2.11
C PHE A 133 -11.56 -7.18 2.94
N ALA A 134 -10.98 -8.36 3.14
CA ALA A 134 -11.56 -9.40 3.98
C ALA A 134 -11.77 -8.92 5.43
N GLY A 135 -10.83 -8.15 5.99
CA GLY A 135 -10.97 -7.54 7.31
C GLY A 135 -12.14 -6.56 7.40
N ILE A 136 -12.35 -5.73 6.37
CA ILE A 136 -13.51 -4.82 6.28
C ILE A 136 -14.81 -5.62 6.21
N VAL A 137 -14.89 -6.62 5.32
CA VAL A 137 -16.09 -7.46 5.17
C VAL A 137 -16.41 -8.21 6.46
N ALA A 138 -15.40 -8.78 7.12
CA ALA A 138 -15.55 -9.47 8.39
C ALA A 138 -16.05 -8.54 9.50
N ALA A 139 -15.53 -7.31 9.58
CA ALA A 139 -16.01 -6.32 10.54
C ALA A 139 -17.49 -5.99 10.30
N ARG A 140 -17.89 -5.76 9.05
CA ARG A 140 -19.28 -5.48 8.66
C ARG A 140 -20.23 -6.67 8.79
N ALA A 141 -19.73 -7.90 8.77
CA ALA A 141 -20.55 -9.09 8.99
C ALA A 141 -20.81 -9.37 10.49
N MET A 142 -20.00 -8.79 11.37
CA MET A 142 -20.10 -8.95 12.82
C MET A 142 -20.87 -7.83 13.53
N GLY A 143 -21.16 -6.73 12.83
CA GLY A 143 -21.88 -5.55 13.31
C GLY A 143 -22.91 -5.04 12.32
#